data_AF-A0A441S6X6-F1
#
_entry.id   AF-A0A441S6X6-F1
#
_cell.length_a   1.000
_cell.length_b   1.000
_cell.length_c   1.000
_cell.angle_alpha   90.00
_cell.angle_beta   90.00
_cell.angle_gamma   90.00
#
_symmetry.space_group_name_H-M   'P 1'
#
loop_
_entity.id
_entity.type
_entity.pdbx_description
1 polymer ?
#
loop_
_entity_poly.entity_id
_entity_poly.type
_entity_poly.pdbx_seq_one_letter_code
_entity_poly.pdbx_strand_id
1 'polypeptide(L)'
;GLREDTISVKLTGTAGQSFGAFLARGVSFELVGAANDYVGKGLSGGRIVIRPPENTKIVAAESIIVGNTVLYGATEGEAYFCGVAGERF
;
A
#
# COMPACT_ATOMS: atom_id res chain seq x y z
N GLY A 1 9.91 1.80 -19.95
CA GLY A 1 10.43 2.05 -18.59
C GLY A 1 11.02 0.80 -18.00
N LEU A 2 11.28 0.76 -16.69
CA LEU A 2 11.77 -0.42 -15.97
C LEU A 2 10.75 -1.57 -16.07
N ARG A 3 11.25 -2.82 -16.03
CA ARG A 3 10.36 -3.98 -15.87
C ARG A 3 9.76 -3.97 -14.46
N GLU A 4 8.63 -4.62 -14.29
CA GLU A 4 8.04 -4.85 -12.99
C GLU A 4 9.08 -5.46 -12.02
N ASP A 5 9.00 -5.09 -10.74
CA ASP A 5 9.88 -5.59 -9.68
C ASP A 5 11.38 -5.37 -9.87
N THR A 6 11.77 -4.43 -10.72
CA THR A 6 13.19 -4.06 -10.84
C THR A 6 13.76 -3.59 -9.49
N ILE A 7 12.96 -2.87 -8.69
CA ILE A 7 13.26 -2.49 -7.32
C ILE A 7 12.16 -3.01 -6.42
N SER A 8 12.51 -3.86 -5.45
CA SER A 8 11.59 -4.41 -4.47
C SER A 8 12.03 -4.01 -3.06
N VAL A 9 11.16 -3.36 -2.30
CA VAL A 9 11.42 -2.90 -0.93
C VAL A 9 10.43 -3.57 0.01
N LYS A 10 10.96 -4.29 1.00
CA LYS A 10 10.16 -4.91 2.06
C LYS A 10 10.33 -4.13 3.35
N LEU A 11 9.22 -3.75 3.95
CA LEU A 11 9.15 -2.96 5.18
C LEU A 11 8.28 -3.68 6.21
N THR A 12 8.53 -3.40 7.48
CA THR A 12 7.74 -3.92 8.60
C THR A 12 7.40 -2.78 9.55
N GLY A 13 6.18 -2.76 10.07
CA GLY A 13 5.72 -1.78 11.05
C GLY A 13 4.60 -0.89 10.53
N THR A 14 4.57 0.36 10.98
CA THR A 14 3.51 1.32 10.60
C THR A 14 4.07 2.36 9.65
N ALA A 15 3.54 2.41 8.43
CA ALA A 15 3.88 3.48 7.50
C ALA A 15 3.10 4.76 7.84
N GLY A 16 3.79 5.90 7.76
CA GLY A 16 3.18 7.22 7.88
C GLY A 16 2.24 7.54 6.70
N GLN A 17 1.77 8.79 6.66
CA GLN A 17 0.94 9.26 5.57
C GLN A 17 1.69 9.24 4.23
N SER A 18 0.93 9.10 3.13
CA SER A 18 1.47 9.14 1.76
C SER A 18 2.46 8.02 1.42
N PHE A 19 2.34 6.86 2.07
CA PHE A 19 3.18 5.71 1.76
C PHE A 19 3.00 5.29 0.29
N GLY A 20 4.12 5.23 -0.46
CA GLY A 20 4.09 4.90 -1.88
C GLY A 20 3.43 5.95 -2.78
N ALA A 21 3.36 7.22 -2.34
CA ALA A 21 2.86 8.28 -3.21
C ALA A 21 3.71 8.42 -4.48
N PHE A 22 3.05 8.56 -5.63
CA PHE A 22 3.66 8.69 -6.96
C PHE A 22 4.60 7.53 -7.34
N LEU A 23 4.39 6.34 -6.76
CA LEU A 23 5.24 5.19 -7.03
C LEU A 23 5.20 4.81 -8.51
N ALA A 24 6.36 4.81 -9.14
CA ALA A 24 6.52 4.64 -10.57
C ALA A 24 6.74 3.17 -10.96
N ARG A 25 6.49 2.87 -12.25
CA ARG A 25 6.69 1.53 -12.81
C ARG A 25 8.08 0.95 -12.52
N GLY A 26 8.07 -0.30 -12.08
CA GLY A 26 9.26 -1.08 -11.76
C GLY A 26 9.73 -0.96 -10.31
N VAL A 27 9.03 -0.17 -9.49
CA VAL A 27 9.22 -0.12 -8.03
C VAL A 27 8.04 -0.77 -7.33
N SER A 28 8.35 -1.67 -6.40
CA SER A 28 7.36 -2.44 -5.64
C SER A 28 7.63 -2.37 -4.14
N PHE A 29 6.61 -1.99 -3.38
CA PHE A 29 6.65 -1.93 -1.93
C PHE A 29 5.79 -3.05 -1.32
N GLU A 30 6.38 -3.83 -0.41
CA GLU A 30 5.66 -4.76 0.47
C GLU A 30 5.77 -4.25 1.91
N LEU A 31 4.64 -3.99 2.56
CA LEU A 31 4.57 -3.61 3.97
C LEU A 31 3.88 -4.70 4.77
N VAL A 32 4.60 -5.29 5.73
CA VAL A 32 4.04 -6.15 6.77
C VAL A 32 3.67 -5.29 7.97
N GLY A 33 2.40 -4.96 8.11
CA GLY A 33 1.89 -4.05 9.12
C GLY A 33 0.67 -3.27 8.63
N ALA A 34 0.66 -1.95 8.86
CA ALA A 34 -0.44 -1.06 8.50
C ALA A 34 0.07 0.31 8.05
N ALA A 35 -0.76 1.08 7.35
CA ALA A 35 -0.40 2.41 6.88
C ALA A 35 -1.50 3.45 7.18
N ASN A 36 -1.10 4.71 7.32
CA ASN A 36 -2.02 5.83 7.54
C ASN A 36 -2.67 6.29 6.21
N ASP A 37 -3.20 7.51 6.18
CA ASP A 37 -3.89 8.07 5.00
C ASP A 37 -2.99 8.20 3.76
N TYR A 38 -3.63 8.31 2.60
CA TYR A 38 -3.01 8.63 1.32
C TYR A 38 -2.03 7.59 0.77
N VAL A 39 -2.17 6.32 1.17
CA VAL A 39 -1.41 5.22 0.57
C VAL A 39 -1.59 5.24 -0.94
N GLY A 40 -0.49 5.22 -1.69
CA GLY A 40 -0.53 5.23 -3.14
C GLY A 40 -1.14 6.50 -3.75
N LYS A 41 -1.15 7.64 -3.04
CA LYS A 41 -1.57 8.93 -3.61
C LYS A 41 -0.83 9.19 -4.92
N GLY A 42 -1.58 9.37 -6.02
CA GLY A 42 -1.01 9.56 -7.34
C GLY A 42 -0.21 8.38 -7.87
N LEU A 43 -0.54 7.14 -7.49
CA LEU A 43 0.12 5.92 -8.00
C LEU A 43 0.28 5.99 -9.53
N SER A 44 1.51 5.73 -10.01
CA SER A 44 1.96 6.03 -11.38
C SER A 44 2.71 4.84 -12.00
N GLY A 45 2.17 3.64 -11.81
CA GLY A 45 2.64 2.39 -12.42
C GLY A 45 3.42 1.46 -11.48
N GLY A 46 3.71 1.87 -10.24
CA GLY A 46 4.32 1.02 -9.23
C GLY A 46 3.36 0.01 -8.60
N ARG A 47 3.89 -0.88 -7.76
CA ARG A 47 3.10 -1.87 -7.00
C ARG A 47 3.20 -1.67 -5.49
N ILE A 48 2.06 -1.70 -4.79
CA ILE A 48 2.00 -1.62 -3.33
C ILE A 48 1.28 -2.85 -2.79
N VAL A 49 1.85 -3.51 -1.80
CA VAL A 49 1.22 -4.62 -1.06
C VAL A 49 1.29 -4.29 0.43
N ILE A 50 0.15 -4.31 1.12
CA ILE A 50 0.09 -4.15 2.58
C ILE A 50 -0.70 -5.30 3.18
N ARG A 51 -0.09 -6.01 4.12
CA ARG A 51 -0.69 -7.16 4.80
C ARG A 51 -0.34 -7.15 6.29
N PRO A 52 -1.19 -7.72 7.15
CA PRO A 52 -0.86 -7.81 8.56
C PRO A 52 0.26 -8.85 8.78
N PRO A 53 0.93 -8.83 9.95
CA PRO A 53 1.86 -9.88 10.33
C PRO A 53 1.17 -11.26 10.37
N GLU A 54 1.87 -12.33 9.98
CA GLU A 54 1.30 -13.69 9.88
C GLU A 54 0.70 -14.20 11.20
N ASN A 55 1.29 -13.84 12.33
CA ASN A 55 0.86 -14.27 13.66
C ASN A 55 -0.08 -13.28 14.36
N THR A 56 -0.75 -12.41 13.59
CA THR A 56 -1.74 -11.48 14.14
C THR A 56 -2.99 -12.22 14.60
N LYS A 57 -3.63 -11.72 15.66
CA LYS A 57 -4.94 -12.20 16.12
C LYS A 57 -6.11 -11.48 15.45
N ILE A 58 -5.84 -10.47 14.63
CA ILE A 58 -6.89 -9.68 13.99
C ILE A 58 -7.52 -10.47 12.83
N VAL A 59 -8.83 -10.30 12.65
CA VAL A 59 -9.51 -10.73 11.43
C VAL A 59 -9.27 -9.65 10.37
N ALA A 60 -8.43 -9.94 9.38
CA ALA A 60 -8.01 -8.95 8.38
C ALA A 60 -9.22 -8.26 7.72
N ALA A 61 -10.22 -9.03 7.29
CA ALA A 61 -11.43 -8.52 6.63
C ALA A 61 -12.30 -7.58 7.48
N GLU A 62 -12.06 -7.50 8.80
CA GLU A 62 -12.80 -6.66 9.75
C GLU A 62 -11.94 -5.52 10.32
N SER A 63 -10.66 -5.45 9.94
CA SER A 63 -9.67 -4.56 10.56
C SER A 63 -9.15 -3.53 9.57
N ILE A 64 -9.09 -2.25 9.99
CA ILE A 64 -8.48 -1.19 9.19
C ILE A 64 -6.98 -1.47 9.02
N ILE A 65 -6.52 -1.51 7.76
CA ILE A 65 -5.10 -1.71 7.43
C ILE A 65 -4.48 -0.50 6.71
N VAL A 66 -5.31 0.30 6.04
CA VAL A 66 -4.93 1.56 5.40
C VAL A 66 -5.91 2.66 5.79
N GLY A 67 -5.43 3.89 5.92
CA GLY A 67 -6.24 5.05 6.29
C GLY A 67 -7.17 5.51 5.16
N ASN A 68 -7.41 6.82 5.11
CA ASN A 68 -8.37 7.45 4.20
C ASN A 68 -7.73 7.91 2.89
N THR A 69 -8.55 8.16 1.87
CA THR A 69 -8.16 8.82 0.61
C THR A 69 -6.98 8.11 -0.07
N VAL A 70 -7.04 6.78 -0.02
CA VAL A 70 -6.08 5.86 -0.62
C VAL A 70 -6.21 5.95 -2.14
N LEU A 71 -5.11 5.81 -2.87
CA LEU A 71 -5.06 5.91 -4.34
C LEU A 71 -5.60 7.23 -4.93
N TYR A 72 -5.67 8.29 -4.13
CA TYR A 72 -6.16 9.59 -4.62
C TYR A 72 -5.37 10.08 -5.83
N GLY A 73 -6.06 10.19 -6.97
CA GLY A 73 -5.47 10.60 -8.24
C GLY A 73 -4.50 9.58 -8.85
N ALA A 74 -4.56 8.31 -8.45
CA ALA A 74 -3.83 7.24 -9.12
C ALA A 74 -4.22 7.17 -10.61
N THR A 75 -3.23 6.95 -11.47
CA THR A 75 -3.42 6.90 -12.93
C THR A 75 -3.05 5.54 -13.51
N GLU A 76 -2.10 4.84 -12.88
CA GLU A 76 -1.67 3.50 -13.29
C GLU A 76 -1.03 2.80 -12.07
N GLY A 77 -0.98 1.47 -12.09
CA GLY A 77 -0.29 0.65 -11.09
C GLY A 77 -1.24 -0.27 -10.34
N GLU A 78 -0.70 -1.00 -9.38
CA GLU A 78 -1.43 -2.02 -8.62
C GLU A 78 -1.26 -1.82 -7.12
N ALA A 79 -2.35 -1.99 -6.37
CA ALA A 79 -2.33 -1.93 -4.92
C ALA A 79 -3.17 -3.06 -4.32
N TYR A 80 -2.58 -3.81 -3.41
CA TYR A 80 -3.17 -4.96 -2.75
C TYR A 80 -3.17 -4.74 -1.25
N PHE A 81 -4.35 -4.75 -0.63
CA PHE A 81 -4.54 -4.51 0.80
C PHE A 81 -5.24 -5.71 1.44
N CYS A 82 -4.59 -6.38 2.38
CA CYS A 82 -5.18 -7.46 3.17
C CYS A 82 -5.86 -6.90 4.41
N GLY A 83 -6.95 -6.18 4.21
CA GLY A 83 -7.79 -5.62 5.27
C GLY A 83 -8.74 -4.54 4.77
N VAL A 84 -9.29 -3.75 5.68
CA VAL A 84 -10.27 -2.71 5.38
C VAL A 84 -9.58 -1.36 5.16
N ALA A 85 -10.02 -0.61 4.16
CA ALA A 85 -9.60 0.77 3.95
C ALA A 85 -10.51 1.74 4.70
N GLY A 86 -9.99 2.92 5.07
CA GLY A 86 -10.78 4.01 5.63
C GLY A 86 -11.74 4.64 4.62
N GLU A 87 -12.15 5.88 4.90
CA GLU A 87 -13.05 6.62 4.03
C GLU A 87 -12.40 7.02 2.70
N ARG A 88 -13.22 7.16 1.64
CA ARG A 88 -12.81 7.67 0.32
C ARG A 88 -11.70 6.82 -0.33
N PHE A 89 -11.87 5.51 -0.31
CA PHE A 89 -11.05 4.56 -1.07
C PHE A 89 -11.33 4.66 -2.57
#